data_AF-A0A1B1NG61-F1
#
_entry.id   AF-A0A1B1NG61-F1
#
_cell.length_a   1.000
_cell.length_b   1.000
_cell.length_c   1.000
_cell.angle_alpha   90.00
_cell.angle_beta   90.00
_cell.angle_gamma   90.00
#
_symmetry.space_group_name_H-M   'P 1'
#
loop_
_entity.id
_entity.type
_entity.pdbx_description
1 polymer ?
#
loop_
_entity_poly.entity_id
_entity_poly.type
_entity_poly.pdbx_seq_one_letter_code
_entity_poly.pdbx_strand_id
1 'polypeptide(L)'
;MIGNLAGGEILLLVLAALIVLGPTRLPGYAAKLGQGVRYLRDLAEGAKGQLRDELGPGFDDIDWRQLDPRQYDPRRIVREALSEPPTRSGAREDEPDEKPVSARMTPALPVHDPTLPTPFDVDAT
;
A
#
# COMPACT_ATOMS: atom_id res chain seq x y z
N MET A 1 22.97 8.83 10.78
CA MET A 1 23.34 7.91 11.87
C MET A 1 22.27 6.84 12.04
N ILE A 2 22.06 5.99 11.02
CA ILE A 2 21.06 4.89 11.04
C ILE A 2 21.83 3.56 11.01
N GLY A 3 22.70 3.36 12.00
CA GLY A 3 23.50 2.15 12.13
C GLY A 3 23.44 1.70 13.57
N ASN A 4 22.92 0.49 13.81
CA ASN A 4 22.80 -0.22 15.10
C ASN A 4 21.49 -0.03 15.91
N LEU A 5 20.37 0.29 15.25
CA LEU A 5 19.09 0.62 15.89
C LEU A 5 18.17 -0.58 16.23
N ALA A 6 18.56 -1.83 15.96
CA ALA A 6 17.62 -2.95 16.11
C ALA A 6 17.36 -3.35 17.57
N GLY A 7 18.36 -3.29 18.46
CA GLY A 7 18.22 -3.80 19.82
C GLY A 7 17.51 -2.84 20.77
N GLY A 8 17.97 -1.58 20.81
CA GLY A 8 17.48 -0.57 21.76
C GLY A 8 16.09 -0.04 21.42
N GLU A 9 15.79 0.20 20.14
CA GLU A 9 14.48 0.70 19.73
C GLU A 9 13.38 -0.34 19.87
N ILE A 10 13.65 -1.61 19.57
CA ILE A 10 12.65 -2.67 19.81
C ILE A 10 12.30 -2.74 21.29
N LEU A 11 13.29 -2.63 22.18
CA LEU A 11 13.03 -2.59 23.63
C LEU A 11 12.18 -1.37 24.01
N LEU A 12 12.45 -0.20 23.44
CA LEU A 12 11.67 1.02 23.66
C LEU A 12 10.23 0.88 23.15
N LEU A 13 10.02 0.28 21.98
CA LEU A 13 8.69 0.00 21.43
C LEU A 13 7.91 -1.00 22.28
N VAL A 14 8.56 -2.07 22.76
CA VAL A 14 7.94 -3.03 23.67
C VAL A 14 7.55 -2.34 24.98
N LEU A 15 8.43 -1.52 25.55
CA LEU A 15 8.14 -0.78 26.77
C LEU A 15 6.97 0.20 26.57
N ALA A 16 6.96 0.95 25.46
CA ALA A 16 5.85 1.83 25.11
C ALA A 16 4.54 1.06 24.95
N ALA A 17 4.56 -0.08 24.25
CA ALA A 17 3.38 -0.93 24.10
C ALA A 17 2.87 -1.48 25.44
N LEU A 18 3.77 -1.87 26.35
CA LEU A 18 3.40 -2.31 27.70
C LEU A 18 2.76 -1.20 28.51
N ILE A 19 3.20 0.06 28.37
CA ILE A 19 2.63 1.22 29.07
C ILE A 19 1.25 1.56 28.50
N VAL A 20 1.12 1.66 27.18
CA VAL A 20 -0.13 2.09 26.51
C VAL A 20 -1.22 1.03 26.63
N LEU A 21 -0.88 -0.24 26.40
CA LEU A 21 -1.85 -1.34 26.35
C LEU A 21 -1.99 -2.07 27.69
N GLY A 22 -0.96 -2.03 28.53
CA GLY A 22 -0.87 -2.76 29.79
C GLY A 22 -0.27 -4.17 29.62
N PRO A 23 0.63 -4.62 30.53
CA PRO A 23 1.31 -5.92 30.43
C PRO A 23 0.35 -7.11 30.55
N THR A 24 -0.78 -6.94 31.22
CA THR A 24 -1.78 -8.00 31.43
C THR A 24 -2.68 -8.22 30.21
N ARG A 25 -2.89 -7.19 29.39
CA ARG A 25 -3.77 -7.23 28.21
C ARG A 25 -3.04 -7.64 26.94
N LEU A 26 -1.76 -7.27 26.82
CA LEU A 26 -0.90 -7.54 25.67
C LEU A 26 -0.88 -9.02 25.23
N PRO A 27 -0.65 -10.02 26.11
CA PRO A 27 -0.64 -11.43 25.69
C PRO A 27 -2.00 -11.88 25.17
N GLY A 28 -3.10 -11.37 25.74
CA GLY A 28 -4.45 -11.65 25.26
C GLY A 28 -4.70 -11.10 23.86
N TYR A 29 -4.26 -9.86 23.57
CA TYR A 29 -4.39 -9.28 22.23
C TYR A 29 -3.46 -9.94 21.21
N ALA A 30 -2.23 -10.27 21.58
CA ALA A 30 -1.30 -10.99 20.72
C ALA A 30 -1.85 -12.37 20.34
N ALA A 31 -2.47 -13.09 21.29
CA ALA A 31 -3.13 -14.36 21.01
C ALA A 31 -4.29 -14.21 20.02
N LYS A 32 -5.15 -13.19 20.17
CA LYS A 32 -6.25 -12.90 19.24
C LYS A 32 -5.75 -12.55 17.83
N LEU A 33 -4.70 -11.72 17.75
CA LEU A 33 -4.05 -11.41 16.46
C LEU A 33 -3.48 -12.67 15.82
N GLY A 34 -2.78 -13.50 16.58
CA GLY A 34 -2.24 -14.77 16.08
C GLY A 34 -3.31 -15.72 15.58
N GLN A 35 -4.46 -15.81 16.27
CA GLN A 35 -5.62 -16.56 15.82
C GLN A 35 -6.22 -15.99 14.53
N GLY A 36 -6.36 -14.65 14.44
CA GLY A 36 -6.86 -13.98 13.24
C GLY A 36 -5.95 -14.17 12.03
N VAL A 37 -4.63 -14.09 12.22
CA VAL A 37 -3.65 -14.35 11.15
C VAL A 37 -3.72 -15.79 10.66
N ARG A 38 -3.86 -16.77 11.56
CA ARG A 38 -4.04 -18.18 11.18
C ARG A 38 -5.32 -18.37 10.39
N TYR A 39 -6.43 -17.83 10.88
CA TYR A 39 -7.71 -17.90 10.18
C TYR A 39 -7.64 -17.26 8.79
N LEU A 40 -7.02 -16.09 8.67
CA LEU A 40 -6.83 -15.41 7.39
C LEU A 40 -5.96 -16.24 6.43
N ARG A 41 -4.90 -16.88 6.95
CA ARG A 41 -4.06 -17.79 6.19
C ARG A 41 -4.86 -18.99 5.68
N ASP A 42 -5.64 -19.64 6.54
CA ASP A 42 -6.45 -20.80 6.18
C ASP A 42 -7.51 -20.41 5.12
N LEU A 43 -8.11 -19.23 5.26
CA LEU A 43 -9.05 -18.67 4.29
C LEU A 43 -8.37 -18.40 2.93
N ALA A 44 -7.17 -17.81 2.94
CA ALA A 44 -6.41 -17.54 1.73
C ALA A 44 -5.94 -18.83 1.03
N GLU A 45 -5.52 -19.84 1.80
CA GLU A 45 -5.14 -21.15 1.27
C GLU A 45 -6.35 -21.90 0.67
N GLY A 46 -7.52 -21.81 1.31
CA GLY A 46 -8.78 -22.38 0.79
C GLY A 46 -9.24 -21.70 -0.50
N ALA A 47 -9.23 -20.36 -0.55
CA ALA A 47 -9.59 -19.60 -1.74
C ALA A 47 -8.62 -19.86 -2.90
N LYS A 48 -7.32 -19.98 -2.60
CA LYS A 48 -6.29 -20.39 -3.58
C LYS A 48 -6.55 -21.80 -4.13
N GLY A 49 -7.07 -22.71 -3.31
CA GLY A 49 -7.50 -24.04 -3.72
C GLY A 49 -8.65 -23.99 -4.74
N GLN A 50 -9.74 -23.29 -4.40
CA GLN A 50 -10.90 -23.15 -5.29
C GLN A 50 -10.56 -22.47 -6.61
N LEU A 51 -9.78 -21.39 -6.58
CA LEU A 51 -9.35 -20.72 -7.81
C LEU A 51 -8.48 -21.63 -8.70
N ARG A 52 -7.64 -22.48 -8.10
CA ARG A 52 -6.83 -23.45 -8.86
C ARG A 52 -7.71 -24.55 -9.50
N ASP A 53 -8.76 -24.97 -8.81
CA ASP A 53 -9.68 -25.99 -9.30
C ASP A 53 -10.60 -25.45 -10.42
N GLU A 54 -11.01 -24.18 -10.35
CA GLU A 54 -11.90 -23.55 -11.34
C GLU A 54 -11.18 -22.94 -12.56
N LEU A 55 -9.98 -22.38 -12.39
CA LEU A 55 -9.23 -21.76 -13.49
C LEU A 55 -8.33 -22.76 -14.24
N GLY A 56 -8.20 -23.99 -13.73
CA GLY A 56 -7.35 -25.02 -14.31
C GLY A 56 -5.85 -24.60 -14.35
N PRO A 57 -5.01 -25.28 -15.16
CA PRO A 57 -3.56 -25.07 -15.20
C PRO A 57 -3.09 -23.65 -15.58
N GLY A 58 -4.00 -22.71 -15.91
CA GLY A 58 -3.68 -21.28 -16.07
C GLY A 58 -3.43 -20.52 -14.75
N PHE A 59 -3.57 -21.17 -13.60
CA PHE A 59 -3.26 -20.60 -12.28
C PHE A 59 -1.74 -20.57 -11.96
N ASP A 60 -0.94 -21.41 -12.63
CA ASP A 60 0.52 -21.51 -12.44
C ASP A 60 1.30 -20.39 -13.14
N ASP A 61 0.69 -19.69 -14.11
CA ASP A 61 1.31 -18.54 -14.80
C ASP A 61 1.23 -17.23 -14.00
N ILE A 62 0.47 -17.20 -12.91
CA ILE A 62 0.46 -16.07 -11.98
C ILE A 62 1.69 -16.21 -11.09
N ASP A 63 2.69 -15.35 -11.33
CA ASP A 63 3.98 -15.38 -10.65
C ASP A 63 3.88 -14.86 -9.20
N TRP A 64 3.28 -15.67 -8.32
CA TRP A 64 3.08 -15.38 -6.90
C TRP A 64 4.39 -15.13 -6.14
N ARG A 65 5.55 -15.53 -6.71
CA ARG A 65 6.87 -15.23 -6.15
C ARG A 65 7.21 -13.75 -6.21
N GLN A 66 6.64 -12.99 -7.15
CA GLN A 66 6.75 -11.53 -7.18
C GLN A 66 5.88 -10.87 -6.10
N LEU A 67 4.85 -11.56 -5.62
CA LEU A 67 3.96 -11.12 -4.55
C LEU A 67 4.37 -11.62 -3.15
N ASP A 68 5.47 -12.36 -3.04
CA ASP A 68 6.00 -12.83 -1.76
C ASP A 68 6.62 -11.63 -1.01
N PRO A 69 6.04 -11.19 0.12
CA PRO A 69 6.48 -9.98 0.83
C PRO A 69 7.94 -10.02 1.27
N ARG A 70 8.51 -11.23 1.39
CA ARG A 70 9.91 -11.45 1.76
C ARG A 70 10.89 -11.31 0.59
N GLN A 71 10.38 -11.41 -0.64
CA GLN A 71 11.18 -11.28 -1.87
C GLN A 71 11.08 -9.88 -2.48
N TYR A 72 10.21 -9.00 -1.95
CA TYR A 72 10.23 -7.57 -2.20
C TYR A 72 11.42 -6.94 -1.46
N ASP A 73 12.62 -7.10 -2.03
CA ASP A 73 13.86 -6.63 -1.43
C ASP A 73 13.99 -5.11 -1.65
N PRO A 74 13.71 -4.26 -0.65
CA PRO A 74 13.61 -2.80 -0.83
C PRO A 74 14.92 -2.19 -1.32
N ARG A 75 16.04 -2.89 -1.11
CA ARG A 75 17.37 -2.50 -1.60
C ARG A 75 17.47 -2.53 -3.12
N ARG A 76 16.71 -3.39 -3.83
CA ARG A 76 16.71 -3.39 -5.30
C ARG A 76 16.12 -2.10 -5.85
N ILE A 77 14.97 -1.68 -5.32
CA ILE A 77 14.25 -0.46 -5.75
C ILE A 77 15.13 0.78 -5.56
N VAL A 78 15.83 0.88 -4.42
CA VAL A 78 16.75 1.99 -4.14
C VAL A 78 17.97 1.96 -5.07
N ARG A 79 18.54 0.77 -5.34
CA ARG A 79 19.68 0.66 -6.25
C ARG A 79 19.29 1.01 -7.67
N GLU A 80 18.12 0.59 -8.13
CA GLU A 80 17.58 0.92 -9.45
C GLU A 80 17.41 2.44 -9.59
N ALA A 81 16.85 3.11 -8.57
CA ALA A 81 16.72 4.57 -8.54
C ALA A 81 18.08 5.32 -8.52
N LEU A 82 19.14 4.74 -7.93
CA LEU A 82 20.49 5.32 -7.96
C LEU A 82 21.30 4.97 -9.21
N SER A 83 20.94 3.88 -9.89
CA SER A 83 21.64 3.40 -11.09
C SER A 83 21.09 4.03 -12.37
N GLU A 84 19.86 4.55 -12.33
CA GLU A 84 19.27 5.40 -13.36
C GLU A 84 20.09 6.71 -13.43
N PRO A 85 20.87 6.96 -14.50
CA PRO A 85 21.53 8.24 -14.66
C PRO A 85 20.44 9.31 -14.84
N PRO A 86 20.55 10.49 -14.19
CA PRO A 86 19.64 11.60 -14.44
C PRO A 86 19.83 11.98 -15.91
N THR A 87 18.93 11.53 -16.77
CA THR A 87 18.87 12.03 -18.14
C THR A 87 18.59 13.52 -18.01
N ARG A 88 19.62 14.31 -18.35
CA ARG A 88 19.57 15.75 -18.54
C ARG A 88 18.31 16.10 -19.34
N SER A 89 17.26 16.54 -18.67
CA SER A 89 16.31 17.48 -19.29
C SER A 89 16.87 18.86 -18.96
N GLY A 90 17.55 19.42 -19.96
CA GLY A 90 18.50 20.52 -19.84
C GLY A 90 17.89 21.81 -19.33
N ALA A 91 18.72 22.53 -18.56
CA ALA A 91 18.66 23.97 -18.46
C ALA A 91 18.70 24.58 -19.88
N ARG A 92 17.71 25.42 -20.19
CA ARG A 92 17.91 26.60 -21.03
C ARG A 92 17.35 27.79 -20.28
N GLU A 93 18.25 28.73 -20.05
CA GLU A 93 18.08 30.01 -19.38
C GLU A 93 17.24 30.98 -20.24
N ASP A 94 16.52 31.86 -19.53
CA ASP A 94 16.06 33.24 -19.84
C ASP A 94 15.77 33.70 -21.29
N GLU A 95 14.49 33.99 -21.60
CA GLU A 95 13.94 35.35 -21.85
C GLU A 95 12.39 35.29 -22.07
N PRO A 96 11.65 36.38 -21.83
CA PRO A 96 10.19 36.37 -21.71
C PRO A 96 9.52 36.61 -23.07
N ASP A 97 8.59 35.75 -23.45
CA ASP A 97 7.59 36.12 -24.44
C ASP A 97 6.21 35.60 -24.05
N GLU A 98 5.27 36.52 -24.11
CA GLU A 98 3.89 36.41 -23.68
C GLU A 98 3.11 35.44 -24.57
N LYS A 99 2.23 34.61 -23.97
CA LYS A 99 0.79 34.46 -24.34
C LYS A 99 0.13 33.30 -23.58
N PRO A 100 -1.20 33.38 -23.36
CA PRO A 100 -1.80 33.02 -22.09
C PRO A 100 -1.89 31.52 -21.88
N VAL A 101 -1.78 31.17 -20.59
CA VAL A 101 -2.12 29.88 -20.00
C VAL A 101 -3.43 29.39 -20.60
N SER A 102 -3.32 28.39 -21.48
CA SER A 102 -4.44 27.51 -21.80
C SER A 102 -4.84 26.86 -20.49
N ALA A 103 -5.99 27.30 -19.98
CA ALA A 103 -6.57 26.82 -18.73
C ALA A 103 -6.63 25.29 -18.78
N ARG A 104 -5.77 24.64 -18.00
CA ARG A 104 -5.98 23.24 -17.63
C ARG A 104 -7.33 23.19 -16.95
N MET A 105 -8.31 22.64 -17.66
CA MET A 105 -9.64 22.37 -17.17
C MET A 105 -9.51 21.55 -15.89
N THR A 106 -9.70 22.21 -14.76
CA THR A 106 -9.89 21.56 -13.48
C THR A 106 -11.22 20.80 -13.62
N PRO A 107 -11.29 19.48 -13.37
CA PRO A 107 -12.59 18.83 -13.29
C PRO A 107 -13.28 19.46 -12.08
N ALA A 108 -14.27 20.32 -12.35
CA ALA A 108 -15.13 20.84 -11.31
C ALA A 108 -15.88 19.64 -10.73
N LEU A 109 -15.50 19.20 -9.54
CA LEU A 109 -16.30 18.25 -8.79
C LEU A 109 -17.68 18.90 -8.59
N PRO A 110 -18.78 18.21 -8.93
CA PRO A 110 -20.10 18.77 -8.74
C PRO A 110 -20.29 19.07 -7.25
N VAL A 111 -20.50 20.34 -6.92
CA VAL A 111 -20.84 20.77 -5.57
C VAL A 111 -22.18 20.14 -5.22
N HIS A 112 -22.18 19.26 -4.21
CA HIS A 112 -23.38 18.58 -3.74
C HIS A 112 -24.31 19.60 -3.06
N ASP A 113 -25.47 19.86 -3.66
CA ASP A 113 -26.51 20.69 -3.06
C ASP A 113 -27.42 19.81 -2.17
N PRO A 114 -27.39 20.00 -0.83
CA PRO A 114 -28.16 19.17 0.09
C PRO A 114 -29.67 19.49 0.07
N THR A 115 -30.11 20.51 -0.66
CA THR A 115 -31.52 20.86 -0.80
C THR A 115 -32.22 20.11 -1.91
N LEU A 116 -31.47 19.45 -2.79
CA LEU A 116 -32.00 18.61 -3.86
C LEU A 116 -32.12 17.16 -3.38
N PRO A 117 -33.22 16.46 -3.69
CA PRO A 117 -33.32 15.03 -3.44
C PRO A 117 -32.26 14.28 -4.25
N THR A 118 -31.67 13.26 -3.65
CA THR A 118 -30.69 12.39 -4.32
C THR A 118 -31.32 11.73 -5.54
N PRO A 119 -30.71 11.83 -6.74
CA PRO A 119 -31.23 11.19 -7.94
C PRO A 119 -31.40 9.67 -7.77
N PHE A 120 -32.48 9.12 -8.31
CA PHE A 120 -32.74 7.68 -8.24
C PHE A 120 -31.83 6.94 -9.23
N ASP A 121 -31.09 5.94 -8.75
CA ASP A 121 -30.22 5.09 -9.57
C ASP A 121 -31.02 3.90 -10.10
N VAL A 122 -31.16 3.81 -11.42
CA VAL A 122 -31.95 2.77 -12.11
C VAL A 122 -31.16 1.50 -12.40
N ASP A 123 -29.84 1.53 -12.24
CA ASP A 123 -28.96 0.39 -12.51
C ASP A 123 -28.77 -0.52 -11.28
N ALA A 124 -29.38 -0.18 -10.13
CA ALA A 124 -29.27 -0.91 -8.87
C ALA A 124 -30.32 -2.03 -8.69
N THR A 125 -30.75 -2.71 -9.76
CA THR A 125 -31.70 -3.86 -9.70
C THR A 125 -30.99 -5.21 -9.78
#